data_AF-D5EGF7-F1
#
_entry.id   AF-D5EGF7-F1
#
_cell.length_a   1.000
_cell.length_b   1.000
_cell.length_c   1.000
_cell.angle_alpha   90.00
_cell.angle_beta   90.00
_cell.angle_gamma   90.00
#
_symmetry.space_group_name_H-M   'P 1'
#
loop_
_entity.id
_entity.type
_entity.pdbx_description
1 polymer ?
#
loop_
_entity_poly.entity_id
_entity_poly.type
_entity_poly.pdbx_seq_one_letter_code
_entity_poly.pdbx_strand_id
1 'polypeptide(L)'
;MTRLVHDLERMFLTEDALDLIHYLLMTEEYPRKVIEIAIEDAIMIGQIRGGHIDAPSFLNIIQRAVDSSLASFDLMGSLYDSVKGQYFVH
;
A
#
# COMPACT_ATOMS: atom_id res chain seq x y z
N MET A 1 13.96 3.42 -2.09
CA MET A 1 14.06 2.00 -1.68
C MET A 1 15.52 1.59 -1.63
N THR A 2 15.89 0.80 -0.61
CA THR A 2 17.24 0.25 -0.43
C THR A 2 17.40 -1.05 -1.23
N ARG A 3 18.63 -1.45 -1.55
CA ARG A 3 18.92 -2.69 -2.31
C ARG A 3 18.24 -3.94 -1.74
N LEU A 4 18.11 -4.03 -0.42
CA LEU A 4 17.48 -5.17 0.27
C LEU A 4 16.01 -5.37 -0.14
N VAL A 5 15.26 -4.29 -0.34
CA VAL A 5 13.85 -4.37 -0.75
C VAL A 5 13.74 -4.95 -2.15
N HIS A 6 14.63 -4.56 -3.07
CA HIS A 6 14.67 -5.12 -4.43
C HIS A 6 15.03 -6.61 -4.46
N ASP A 7 15.88 -7.09 -3.55
CA ASP A 7 16.20 -8.51 -3.47
C ASP A 7 14.99 -9.31 -2.94
N LEU A 8 14.27 -8.78 -1.95
CA LEU A 8 13.06 -9.39 -1.41
C LEU A 8 11.91 -9.41 -2.43
N GLU A 9 11.74 -8.33 -3.19
CA GLU A 9 10.80 -8.27 -4.32
C GLU A 9 11.04 -9.44 -5.28
N ARG A 10 12.28 -9.68 -5.70
CA ARG A 10 12.63 -10.78 -6.61
C ARG A 10 12.46 -12.17 -5.99
N MET A 11 12.52 -12.27 -4.66
CA MET A 11 12.37 -13.56 -3.96
C MET A 11 10.91 -13.95 -3.72
N PHE A 12 10.01 -12.97 -3.57
CA PHE A 12 8.64 -13.21 -3.12
C PHE A 12 7.57 -12.72 -4.08
N LEU A 13 7.94 -12.02 -5.15
CA LEU A 13 7.03 -11.58 -6.21
C LEU A 13 7.39 -12.30 -7.50
N THR A 14 6.37 -12.66 -8.27
CA THR A 14 6.58 -13.17 -9.63
C THR A 14 6.97 -12.04 -10.59
N GLU A 15 7.47 -12.39 -11.77
CA GLU A 15 7.86 -11.42 -12.80
C GLU A 15 6.67 -10.55 -13.27
N ASP A 16 5.49 -11.15 -13.43
CA ASP A 16 4.25 -10.43 -13.78
C ASP A 16 3.81 -9.46 -12.67
N ALA A 17 4.02 -9.80 -11.40
CA ALA A 17 3.76 -8.87 -10.29
C ALA A 17 4.75 -7.69 -10.30
N LEU A 18 6.02 -7.94 -10.60
CA LEU A 18 7.03 -6.88 -10.74
C LEU A 18 6.71 -5.95 -11.91
N ASP A 19 6.32 -6.50 -13.07
CA ASP A 19 5.93 -5.70 -14.24
C ASP A 19 4.71 -4.82 -13.93
N LEU A 20 3.71 -5.38 -13.24
CA LEU A 20 2.57 -4.62 -12.76
C LEU A 20 2.98 -3.49 -11.81
N ILE A 21 3.86 -3.76 -10.84
CA ILE A 21 4.36 -2.72 -9.91
C ILE A 21 5.02 -1.58 -10.69
N HIS A 22 5.87 -1.90 -11.66
CA HIS A 22 6.51 -0.87 -12.49
C HIS A 22 5.48 -0.08 -13.30
N TYR A 23 4.49 -0.74 -13.88
CA TYR A 23 3.40 -0.08 -14.60
C TYR A 23 2.62 0.89 -13.69
N LEU A 24 2.27 0.47 -12.47
CA LEU A 24 1.54 1.31 -11.51
C LEU A 24 2.37 2.51 -11.03
N LEU A 25 3.69 2.33 -10.84
CA LEU A 25 4.61 3.41 -10.51
C LEU A 25 4.77 4.42 -11.65
N MET A 26 4.72 3.98 -12.91
CA MET A 26 4.85 4.85 -14.09
C MET A 26 3.57 5.61 -14.41
N THR A 27 2.40 4.98 -14.21
CA THR A 27 1.10 5.56 -14.58
C THR A 27 0.55 6.50 -13.50
N GLU A 28 1.09 6.44 -12.29
CA GLU A 28 0.61 7.22 -11.13
C GLU A 28 -0.88 6.98 -10.82
N GLU A 29 -1.41 5.81 -11.19
CA GLU A 29 -2.81 5.42 -10.93
C GLU A 29 -3.11 5.37 -9.42
N TYR A 30 -2.10 5.03 -8.62
CA TYR A 30 -2.15 5.06 -7.17
C TYR A 30 -1.08 6.00 -6.60
N PRO A 31 -1.33 6.64 -5.45
CA PRO A 31 -0.28 7.36 -4.73
C PRO A 31 0.89 6.41 -4.47
N ARG A 32 2.12 6.87 -4.75
CA ARG A 32 3.33 6.06 -4.55
C ARG A 32 3.39 5.36 -3.19
N LYS A 33 2.97 6.06 -2.13
CA LYS A 33 2.95 5.51 -0.76
C LYS A 33 2.04 4.28 -0.62
N VAL A 34 0.91 4.24 -1.34
CA VAL A 34 0.00 3.08 -1.34
C VAL A 34 0.68 1.89 -2.02
N ILE A 35 1.37 2.14 -3.14
CA ILE A 35 2.13 1.11 -3.85
C ILE A 35 3.25 0.55 -2.96
N GLU A 36 3.99 1.42 -2.28
CA GLU A 36 5.06 1.00 -1.35
C GLU A 36 4.55 0.13 -0.20
N ILE A 37 3.41 0.50 0.42
CA ILE A 37 2.76 -0.31 1.45
C ILE A 37 2.33 -1.68 0.88
N ALA A 38 1.76 -1.69 -0.33
CA ALA A 38 1.33 -2.93 -0.97
C ALA A 38 2.52 -3.87 -1.28
N ILE A 39 3.67 -3.33 -1.66
CA ILE A 39 4.91 -4.12 -1.87
C ILE A 39 5.37 -4.75 -0.55
N GLU A 40 5.41 -3.97 0.53
CA GLU A 40 5.80 -4.48 1.85
C GLU A 40 4.86 -5.60 2.34
N ASP A 41 3.55 -5.41 2.18
CA ASP A 41 2.54 -6.42 2.52
C ASP A 41 2.68 -7.68 1.67
N ALA A 42 2.92 -7.54 0.36
CA ALA A 42 3.11 -8.67 -0.53
C ALA A 42 4.36 -9.49 -0.16
N ILE A 43 5.48 -8.84 0.15
CA ILE A 43 6.70 -9.50 0.62
C ILE A 43 6.42 -10.25 1.93
N MET A 44 5.74 -9.60 2.89
CA MET A 44 5.40 -10.23 4.17
C MET A 44 4.51 -11.46 3.97
N ILE A 45 3.50 -11.38 3.11
CA ILE A 45 2.62 -12.52 2.79
C ILE A 45 3.40 -13.64 2.11
N GLY A 46 4.27 -13.32 1.16
CA GLY A 46 5.14 -14.29 0.47
C GLY A 46 6.06 -15.03 1.45
N GLN A 47 6.64 -14.31 2.41
CA GLN A 47 7.45 -14.88 3.50
C GLN A 47 6.65 -15.85 4.37
N ILE A 48 5.44 -15.47 4.79
CA ILE A 48 4.59 -16.31 5.65
C ILE A 48 4.08 -17.55 4.92
N ARG A 49 3.69 -17.42 3.65
CA ARG A 49 3.16 -18.52 2.85
C ARG A 49 4.26 -19.43 2.27
N GLY A 50 5.51 -18.98 2.28
CA GLY A 50 6.62 -19.69 1.65
C GLY A 50 6.48 -19.77 0.13
N GLY A 51 5.95 -18.73 -0.50
CA GLY A 51 5.64 -18.73 -1.94
C GLY A 51 5.68 -17.34 -2.56
N HIS A 52 5.47 -17.29 -3.88
CA HIS A 52 5.47 -16.06 -4.65
C HIS A 52 4.06 -15.46 -4.72
N ILE A 53 3.99 -14.13 -4.74
CA ILE A 53 2.77 -13.36 -4.98
C ILE A 53 2.72 -13.01 -6.46
N ASP A 54 1.63 -13.42 -7.12
CA ASP A 54 1.34 -13.12 -8.52
C ASP A 54 0.62 -11.77 -8.70
N ALA A 55 0.54 -11.28 -9.94
CA ALA A 55 -0.09 -9.99 -10.21
C ALA A 55 -1.55 -9.88 -9.72
N PRO A 56 -2.42 -10.91 -9.88
CA PRO A 56 -3.78 -10.86 -9.31
C PRO A 56 -3.80 -10.76 -7.78
N SER A 57 -2.92 -11.49 -7.08
CA SER A 57 -2.81 -11.38 -5.63
C SER A 57 -2.32 -10.00 -5.22
N PHE A 58 -1.36 -9.43 -5.96
CA PHE A 58 -0.87 -8.08 -5.72
C PHE A 58 -1.97 -7.01 -5.92
N LEU A 59 -2.81 -7.14 -6.94
CA LEU A 59 -3.96 -6.26 -7.15
C LEU A 59 -4.96 -6.29 -5.97
N ASN A 60 -5.17 -7.46 -5.38
CA ASN A 60 -6.01 -7.56 -4.19
C ASN A 60 -5.36 -6.88 -2.96
N ILE A 61 -4.04 -6.94 -2.85
CA ILE A 61 -3.29 -6.30 -1.77
C ILE A 61 -3.34 -4.78 -1.91
N ILE A 62 -3.10 -4.23 -3.10
CA ILE A 62 -3.14 -2.78 -3.32
C ILE A 62 -4.55 -2.22 -3.09
N GLN A 63 -5.61 -2.93 -3.49
CA GLN A 63 -6.98 -2.51 -3.22
C GLN A 63 -7.25 -2.38 -1.71
N ARG A 64 -6.76 -3.34 -0.91
CA ARG A 64 -6.86 -3.27 0.56
C ARG A 64 -6.04 -2.13 1.14
N ALA A 65 -4.87 -1.84 0.58
CA ALA A 65 -4.04 -0.71 1.00
C ALA A 65 -4.72 0.64 0.71
N VAL A 66 -5.42 0.76 -0.42
CA VAL A 66 -6.25 1.93 -0.74
C VAL A 66 -7.36 2.11 0.29
N ASP A 67 -8.13 1.05 0.58
CA ASP A 67 -9.24 1.11 1.52
C ASP A 67 -8.76 1.51 2.93
N SER A 68 -7.62 0.98 3.37
CA SER A 68 -6.99 1.34 4.64
C SER A 68 -6.47 2.78 4.66
N SER A 69 -5.87 3.23 3.55
CA SER A 69 -5.42 4.61 3.40
C SER A 69 -6.59 5.59 3.45
N LEU A 70 -7.71 5.28 2.80
CA LEU A 70 -8.92 6.10 2.83
C LEU A 70 -9.50 6.19 4.25
N ALA A 71 -9.60 5.06 4.96
CA ALA A 71 -10.07 5.05 6.35
C ALA A 71 -9.18 5.88 7.29
N SER A 72 -7.87 5.92 7.03
CA SER A 72 -6.93 6.75 7.79
C SER A 72 -7.14 8.26 7.56
N PHE A 73 -7.53 8.64 6.34
CA PHE A 73 -7.88 10.02 5.99
C PHE A 73 -9.21 10.44 6.63
N ASP A 74 -10.23 9.58 6.62
CA ASP A 74 -11.53 9.85 7.26
C ASP A 74 -11.40 10.03 8.78
N LEU A 75 -10.54 9.24 9.43
CA LEU A 75 -10.22 9.38 10.85
C LEU A 75 -9.54 10.73 11.16
N MET A 76 -8.61 11.18 10.31
CA MET A 76 -7.98 12.50 10.45
C MET A 76 -8.99 13.64 10.20
N GLY A 77 -9.87 13.52 9.20
CA GLY A 77 -10.95 14.47 8.96
C GLY A 77 -11.91 14.62 10.15
N SER A 78 -12.31 13.49 10.75
CA SER A 78 -13.17 13.46 11.94
C SER A 78 -12.53 14.11 13.17
N LEU A 79 -11.22 13.98 13.35
CA LEU A 79 -10.49 14.64 14.43
C LEU A 79 -10.39 16.16 14.20
N TYR A 80 -10.16 16.60 12.95
CA TYR A 80 -10.14 18.02 12.62
C TYR A 80 -11.49 18.71 12.83
N ASP A 81 -12.62 18.05 12.51
CA ASP A 81 -13.95 18.57 12.81
C ASP A 81 -14.24 18.62 14.32
N SER A 82 -13.76 17.63 15.07
CA SER A 82 -13.92 17.60 16.54
C SER A 82 -13.13 18.71 17.24
N VAL A 83 -11.95 19.08 16.72
CA VAL A 83 -11.10 20.14 17.31
C VAL A 83 -11.64 21.55 17.00
N LYS A 84 -12.28 21.77 15.85
CA LYS A 84 -12.92 23.06 15.54
C LYS A 84 -14.21 23.31 16.34
N GLY A 85 -14.82 22.28 16.91
CA GLY A 85 -16.03 22.39 17.73
C GLY A 85 -15.82 22.84 19.18
N GLN A 86 -14.58 22.94 19.68
CA GLN A 86 -14.31 23.22 21.11
C GLN A 86 -13.86 24.65 21.44
N TYR A 87 -13.85 25.57 20.46
CA TYR A 87 -13.42 26.96 20.68
C TYR A 87 -14.51 28.01 20.47
N PHE A 88 -15.78 27.74 20.82
CA PHE A 88 -16.77 28.81 20.95
C PHE A 88 -17.84 28.46 22.00
N VAL A 89 -17.59 28.78 23.27
CA VAL A 89 -18.64 29.30 24.16
C VAL A 89 -18.00 30.32 25.11
N HIS A 90 -18.67 31.47 25.19
CA HIS A 90 -18.38 32.70 25.92
C HIS A 90 -18.07 32.55 27.41
#